data_AF-A0A534A639-F1
#
_entry.id   AF-A0A534A639-F1
#
_cell.length_a   1.000
_cell.length_b   1.000
_cell.length_c   1.000
_cell.angle_alpha   90.00
_cell.angle_beta   90.00
_cell.angle_gamma   90.00
#
_symmetry.space_group_name_H-M   'P 1'
#
loop_
_entity.id
_entity.type
_entity.pdbx_description
1 polymer ?
#
loop_
_entity_poly.entity_id
_entity_poly.type
_entity_poly.pdbx_seq_one_letter_code
_entity_poly.pdbx_strand_id
1 'polypeptide(L)' 'MPNSRNGSTISLALQGGGAHGAFTWGVLDRLLEEPSIGFDGISATSSGA' A
#
# COMPACT_ATOMS: atom_id res chain seq x y z
N MET A 1 -23.37 -17.67 7.54
CA MET A 1 -21.95 -17.79 7.92
C MET A 1 -21.33 -16.41 7.74
N PRO A 2 -20.75 -15.79 8.77
CA PRO A 2 -20.07 -14.51 8.59
C PRO A 2 -18.89 -14.72 7.63
N ASN A 3 -18.82 -13.89 6.60
CA ASN A 3 -17.83 -13.95 5.55
C ASN A 3 -16.43 -13.98 6.18
N SER A 4 -15.72 -15.10 6.03
CA SER A 4 -14.30 -15.18 6.38
C SER A 4 -13.59 -14.18 5.46
N ARG A 5 -13.26 -13.01 6.00
CA ARG A 5 -12.39 -12.05 5.31
C ARG A 5 -10.98 -12.65 5.37
N ASN A 6 -10.73 -13.66 4.53
CA ASN A 6 -9.37 -14.00 4.14
C ASN A 6 -8.73 -12.70 3.66
N GLY A 7 -7.55 -12.38 4.20
CA GLY A 7 -6.87 -11.13 3.89
C GLY A 7 -6.82 -10.90 2.38
N SER A 8 -7.14 -9.69 1.94
CA SER A 8 -7.15 -9.37 0.52
C SER A 8 -5.73 -9.08 0.08
N THR A 9 -5.20 -9.90 -0.81
CA THR A 9 -3.92 -9.61 -1.46
C THR A 9 -4.12 -8.55 -2.54
N ILE A 10 -3.36 -7.47 -2.45
CA ILE A 10 -3.45 -6.33 -3.37
C ILE A 10 -2.10 -6.03 -4.01
N SER A 11 -2.13 -5.44 -5.20
CA SER A 11 -0.97 -4.81 -5.84
C SER A 11 -1.10 -3.30 -5.68
N LEU A 12 -0.02 -2.64 -5.27
CA LEU A 12 -0.04 -1.22 -4.96
C LEU A 12 0.80 -0.43 -5.98
N ALA A 13 0.21 0.60 -6.57
CA ALA A 13 0.90 1.54 -7.46
C ALA A 13 0.94 2.93 -6.84
N LEU A 14 2.12 3.40 -6.48
CA LEU A 14 2.37 4.71 -5.90
C LEU A 14 2.63 5.73 -7.02
N GLN A 15 1.68 6.65 -7.22
CA GLN A 15 1.83 7.73 -8.19
C GLN A 15 2.89 8.73 -7.71
N GLY A 16 3.79 9.14 -8.60
CA GLY A 16 4.78 10.19 -8.33
C GLY A 16 4.13 11.56 -8.15
N GLY A 17 4.44 12.24 -7.05
CA GLY A 17 3.77 13.49 -6.64
C GLY A 17 4.68 14.58 -6.04
N GLY A 18 5.99 14.56 -6.33
CA GLY A 18 6.91 15.60 -5.84
C GLY A 18 7.04 15.64 -4.31
N ALA A 19 6.92 16.83 -3.71
CA ALA A 19 7.06 17.05 -2.26
C ALA A 19 6.06 16.28 -1.37
N HIS A 20 5.05 15.64 -1.94
CA HIS A 20 4.08 14.79 -1.22
C HIS A 20 4.56 13.34 -1.01
N GLY A 21 5.79 12.98 -1.40
CA GLY A 21 6.31 11.61 -1.25
C GLY A 21 6.28 11.10 0.20
N ALA A 22 6.55 11.96 1.19
CA ALA A 22 6.49 11.57 2.61
C ALA A 22 5.09 11.13 3.06
N PHE A 23 4.03 11.72 2.47
CA PHE A 23 2.66 11.29 2.73
C PHE A 23 2.40 9.89 2.16
N THR A 24 2.91 9.62 0.96
CA THR A 24 2.82 8.30 0.32
C THR A 24 3.51 7.21 1.14
N TRP A 25 4.71 7.49 1.68
CA TRP A 25 5.44 6.54 2.53
C TRP A 25 4.76 6.32 3.88
N GLY A 26 4.20 7.35 4.51
CA GLY A 26 3.44 7.19 5.75
C GLY A 26 2.16 6.36 5.56
N VAL A 27 1.50 6.49 4.41
CA VAL A 27 0.36 5.63 4.05
C VAL A 27 0.80 4.18 3.81
N LEU A 28 1.92 3.97 3.11
CA LEU A 28 2.47 2.63 2.92
C LEU A 28 2.82 1.96 4.25
N ASP A 29 3.48 2.67 5.16
CA ASP A 29 3.85 2.18 6.49
C ASP A 29 2.61 1.69 7.25
N ARG A 30 1.54 2.51 7.30
CA ARG A 30 0.29 2.11 7.95
C ARG A 30 -0.38 0.91 7.28
N LEU A 31 -0.28 0.77 5.97
CA LEU A 31 -0.86 -0.34 5.22
C LEU A 31 -0.06 -1.64 5.41
N LEU A 32 1.27 -1.57 5.58
CA LEU A 32 2.13 -2.72 5.91
C LEU A 32 1.85 -3.29 7.30
N GLU A 33 1.38 -2.45 8.22
CA GLU A 33 0.95 -2.87 9.57
C GLU A 33 -0.42 -3.57 9.60
N GLU A 34 -1.19 -3.55 8.50
CA GLU A 34 -2.54 -4.12 8.47
C GLU A 34 -2.52 -5.63 8.20
N PRO A 35 -2.79 -6.50 9.19
CA PRO A 35 -2.65 -7.96 9.05
C PRO A 35 -3.67 -8.58 8.09
N SER A 36 -4.70 -7.83 7.72
CA SER A 36 -5.72 -8.26 6.76
C SER A 36 -5.38 -7.94 5.29
N ILE A 37 -4.23 -7.32 5.04
CA ILE A 37 -3.77 -6.94 3.70
C ILE A 37 -2.48 -7.68 3.36
N GLY A 38 -2.50 -8.42 2.26
CA GLY A 38 -1.28 -9.00 1.67
C GLY A 38 -0.81 -8.14 0.49
N PHE A 39 0.50 -8.04 0.26
CA PHE A 39 1.04 -7.35 -0.91
C PHE A 39 1.66 -8.34 -1.88
N ASP A 40 1.17 -8.36 -3.11
CA ASP A 40 1.76 -9.17 -4.21
C ASP A 40 2.90 -8.41 -4.91
N GLY A 41 2.81 -7.08 -4.96
CA GLY A 41 3.83 -6.22 -5.53
C GLY A 41 3.54 -4.75 -5.30
N ILE A 42 4.62 -3.95 -5.22
CA ILE A 42 4.57 -2.50 -5.05
C ILE A 42 5.36 -1.88 -6.20
N SER A 43 4.74 -0.96 -6.93
CA SER A 43 5.39 -0.17 -7.98
C SER A 43 5.27 1.31 -7.66
N ALA A 44 6.31 2.07 -7.93
CA ALA A 44 6.32 3.49 -7.64
C ALA A 44 7.11 4.27 -8.69
N THR A 45 6.87 5.58 -8.81
CA THR A 45 7.57 6.43 -9.78
C THR A 45 8.02 7.75 -9.15
N SER A 46 9.28 8.14 -9.41
CA SER A 46 9.88 9.40 -8.94
C SER A 46 9.75 9.57 -7.42
N SER A 47 9.15 10.64 -6.91
CA SER A 47 9.04 10.89 -5.46
C SER A 47 8.19 9.89 -4.67
N GLY A 48 7.55 8.92 -5.33
CA GLY A 48 6.89 7.79 -4.67
C GLY A 48 7.77 6.54 -4.52
N ALA A 49 8.94 6.48 -5.17
CA ALA A 49 9.92 5.40 -5.10
C ALA A 49 11.08 5.78 -4.19
#